data_AF-A6LWQ7-F1
#
_entry.id   AF-A6LWQ7-F1
#
_cell.length_a   1.000
_cell.length_b   1.000
_cell.length_c   1.000
_cell.angle_alpha   90.00
_cell.angle_beta   90.00
_cell.angle_gamma   90.00
#
_symmetry.space_group_name_H-M   'P 1'
#
loop_
_entity.id
_entity.type
_entity.pdbx_description
1 polymer ?
#
loop_
_entity_poly.entity_id
_entity_poly.type
_entity_poly.pdbx_seq_one_letter_code
_entity_poly.pdbx_strand_id
1 'polypeptide(L)'
;MGVSKSSNLLESESGELVPTTSNLPGVQNINPPTMNFNSNMTSNEAMIVGNNPLLLNDGAGKVSWKLGKPMSEIPHTISSNAKTHLIAENKPISGKKGVTGTHNEFEFYNKLESTGKNIDKMISTENIVYDKDFQGLKTIEYKIPKGDGKNGFLDEYKIIKEPKTVYNPTIYSDEQMYQWGLEAMENGYLDGYLICGEASNGMKFMGYFRNGEVTNFHPVTSFD
;
A
#
# COMPACT_ATOMS: atom_id res chain seq x y z
N MET A 1 49.58 12.13 61.93
CA MET A 1 49.02 11.11 61.01
C MET A 1 47.99 11.81 60.15
N GLY A 2 48.11 12.00 58.84
CA GLY A 2 49.14 11.59 57.89
C GLY A 2 49.09 12.46 56.62
N VAL A 3 50.29 12.67 56.04
CA VAL A 3 50.67 12.56 54.61
C VAL A 3 49.82 13.35 53.59
N SER A 4 50.29 14.50 53.08
CA SER A 4 51.02 14.73 51.79
C SER A 4 50.21 14.34 50.53
N LYS A 5 50.22 15.04 49.39
CA LYS A 5 51.07 16.12 48.86
C LYS A 5 50.35 16.71 47.63
N SER A 6 50.83 17.88 47.24
CA SER A 6 50.42 18.82 46.18
C SER A 6 50.38 18.29 44.75
N SER A 7 49.62 18.98 43.89
CA SER A 7 49.95 19.13 42.46
C SER A 7 49.34 20.41 41.87
N ASN A 8 50.19 21.18 41.19
CA ASN A 8 49.92 22.44 40.52
C ASN A 8 49.16 22.27 39.19
N LEU A 9 48.46 23.35 38.84
CA LEU A 9 47.83 23.65 37.56
C LEU A 9 48.83 23.68 36.40
N LEU A 10 48.45 23.10 35.26
CA LEU A 10 48.98 23.37 33.93
C LEU A 10 47.80 23.38 32.94
N GLU A 11 47.74 24.46 32.16
CA GLU A 11 46.88 24.67 31.01
C GLU A 11 47.15 23.62 29.92
N SER A 12 46.12 23.26 29.15
CA SER A 12 46.34 22.60 27.86
C SER A 12 45.31 23.04 26.84
N GLU A 13 45.84 23.33 25.67
CA GLU A 13 45.24 23.93 24.49
C GLU A 13 44.25 22.99 23.79
N SER A 14 43.30 23.61 23.09
CA SER A 14 42.36 22.99 22.17
C SER A 14 43.08 22.47 20.92
N GLY A 15 43.13 21.15 20.75
CA GLY A 15 43.48 20.48 19.51
C GLY A 15 42.27 19.72 18.96
N GLU A 16 41.87 20.05 17.73
CA GLU A 16 40.89 19.31 16.92
C GLU A 16 41.27 17.84 16.79
N LEU A 17 40.33 16.95 17.13
CA LEU A 17 40.39 15.53 16.79
C LEU A 17 39.33 15.24 15.73
N VAL A 18 39.81 15.03 14.50
CA VAL A 18 39.06 14.41 13.40
C VAL A 18 38.86 12.92 13.73
N PRO A 19 37.63 12.39 13.81
CA PRO A 19 37.43 10.95 13.89
C PRO A 19 37.47 10.33 12.49
N THR A 20 38.38 9.38 12.35
CA THR A 20 38.58 8.52 11.19
C THR A 20 37.40 7.58 10.98
N THR A 21 37.09 7.33 9.70
CA THR A 21 36.08 6.39 9.24
C THR A 21 36.44 4.96 9.64
N SER A 22 35.65 4.35 10.52
CA SER A 22 35.72 2.91 10.81
C SER A 22 34.81 2.13 9.85
N ASN A 23 35.41 1.09 9.28
CA ASN A 23 34.81 0.12 8.37
C ASN A 23 33.55 -0.53 8.98
N LEU A 24 32.40 -0.36 8.30
CA LEU A 24 31.24 -1.24 8.40
C LEU A 24 31.35 -2.33 7.31
N PRO A 25 31.10 -3.61 7.62
CA PRO A 25 31.06 -4.66 6.61
C PRO A 25 29.88 -4.41 5.65
N GLY A 26 30.17 -4.51 4.35
CA GLY A 26 29.32 -4.06 3.25
C GLY A 26 27.90 -4.63 3.26
N VAL A 27 26.94 -3.73 3.15
CA VAL A 27 25.57 -4.04 2.73
C VAL A 27 25.66 -4.55 1.28
N GLN A 28 25.47 -5.86 1.12
CA GLN A 28 25.28 -6.46 -0.19
C GLN A 28 24.00 -5.86 -0.78
N ASN A 29 24.16 -5.08 -1.86
CA ASN A 29 23.07 -4.55 -2.66
C ASN A 29 22.38 -5.73 -3.36
N ILE A 30 21.37 -6.31 -2.70
CA ILE A 30 20.53 -7.34 -3.30
C ILE A 30 19.59 -6.66 -4.28
N ASN A 31 19.95 -6.71 -5.56
CA ASN A 31 18.99 -6.44 -6.63
C ASN A 31 17.75 -7.33 -6.41
N PRO A 32 16.53 -6.78 -6.50
CA PRO A 32 15.34 -7.62 -6.44
C PRO A 32 15.41 -8.67 -7.57
N PRO A 33 14.99 -9.92 -7.31
CA PRO A 33 15.04 -10.95 -8.33
C PRO A 33 14.15 -10.56 -9.51
N THR A 34 14.76 -10.40 -10.68
CA THR A 34 14.06 -10.32 -11.95
C THR A 34 13.46 -11.69 -12.24
N MET A 35 12.14 -11.84 -12.04
CA MET A 35 11.43 -13.01 -12.58
C MET A 35 11.37 -12.89 -14.10
N ASN A 36 12.15 -13.74 -14.76
CA ASN A 36 12.26 -13.80 -16.21
C ASN A 36 11.06 -14.60 -16.76
N PHE A 37 10.00 -13.91 -17.19
CA PHE A 37 8.91 -14.56 -17.92
C PHE A 37 9.37 -14.84 -19.36
N ASN A 38 9.48 -16.13 -19.68
CA ASN A 38 9.84 -16.62 -21.00
C ASN A 38 8.69 -16.30 -21.98
N SER A 39 8.79 -15.22 -22.74
CA SER A 39 7.81 -14.82 -23.75
C SER A 39 8.00 -15.60 -25.05
N ASN A 40 7.58 -16.86 -25.09
CA ASN A 40 7.24 -17.49 -26.37
C ASN A 40 5.80 -17.12 -26.72
N MET A 41 5.59 -15.89 -27.18
CA MET A 41 4.42 -15.54 -28.00
C MET A 41 4.84 -15.63 -29.46
N THR A 42 4.44 -16.72 -30.11
CA THR A 42 4.49 -16.84 -31.56
C THR A 42 3.52 -15.85 -32.20
N SER A 43 4.05 -15.06 -33.12
CA SER A 43 3.33 -14.07 -33.92
C SER A 43 2.20 -14.72 -34.70
N ASN A 44 0.96 -14.32 -34.41
CA ASN A 44 -0.17 -14.55 -35.31
C ASN A 44 -0.55 -13.19 -35.91
N GLU A 45 -0.04 -12.93 -37.11
CA GLU A 45 -0.58 -11.90 -38.00
C GLU A 45 -2.03 -12.29 -38.36
N ALA A 46 -3.01 -11.59 -37.79
CA ALA A 46 -4.40 -11.69 -38.20
C ALA A 46 -4.75 -10.54 -39.14
N MET A 47 -4.98 -10.88 -40.41
CA MET A 47 -5.54 -9.98 -41.41
C MET A 47 -6.89 -9.43 -40.95
N ILE A 48 -7.04 -8.09 -40.99
CA ILE A 48 -8.30 -7.40 -40.72
C ILE A 48 -9.22 -7.57 -41.94
N VAL A 49 -10.23 -8.42 -41.84
CA VAL A 49 -11.45 -8.31 -42.67
C VAL A 49 -12.67 -8.68 -41.83
N GLY A 50 -13.56 -7.70 -41.62
CA GLY A 50 -14.98 -7.93 -41.32
C GLY A 50 -15.35 -8.05 -39.84
N ASN A 51 -16.32 -7.22 -39.44
CA ASN A 51 -16.88 -7.11 -38.09
C ASN A 51 -17.47 -8.43 -37.56
N ASN A 52 -16.80 -9.02 -36.58
CA ASN A 52 -17.30 -9.75 -35.41
C ASN A 52 -16.17 -10.69 -34.94
N PRO A 53 -15.52 -10.48 -33.78
CA PRO A 53 -14.61 -11.48 -33.28
C PRO A 53 -15.41 -12.72 -32.85
N LEU A 54 -15.31 -13.74 -33.70
CA LEU A 54 -15.71 -15.11 -33.40
C LEU A 54 -15.07 -15.52 -32.07
N LEU A 55 -15.91 -16.15 -31.23
CA LEU A 55 -15.56 -16.71 -29.95
C LEU A 55 -14.46 -17.78 -30.14
N LEU A 56 -13.21 -17.40 -29.88
CA LEU A 56 -12.15 -18.36 -29.55
C LEU A 56 -12.31 -18.71 -28.07
N ASN A 57 -12.71 -19.96 -27.86
CA ASN A 57 -13.03 -20.56 -26.59
C ASN A 57 -11.75 -21.18 -26.01
N ASP A 58 -10.92 -20.35 -25.39
CA ASP A 58 -9.78 -20.81 -24.61
C ASP A 58 -10.29 -21.07 -23.19
N GLY A 59 -10.22 -22.32 -22.74
CA GLY A 59 -10.82 -22.87 -21.53
C GLY A 59 -10.28 -22.36 -20.18
N ALA A 60 -10.03 -21.06 -20.05
CA ALA A 60 -9.94 -20.36 -18.78
C ALA A 60 -11.13 -19.38 -18.73
N GLY A 61 -12.11 -19.63 -17.87
CA GLY A 61 -13.27 -18.75 -17.73
C GLY A 61 -12.81 -17.30 -17.64
N LYS A 62 -13.30 -16.45 -18.55
CA LYS A 62 -12.95 -15.03 -18.56
C LYS A 62 -13.23 -14.48 -17.18
N VAL A 63 -12.18 -14.03 -16.47
CA VAL A 63 -12.33 -13.37 -15.17
C VAL A 63 -13.29 -12.19 -15.35
N SER A 64 -14.40 -12.18 -14.60
CA SER A 64 -15.57 -11.32 -14.86
C SER A 64 -15.22 -9.84 -14.97
N TRP A 65 -14.25 -9.37 -14.20
CA TRP A 65 -13.80 -7.98 -14.19
C TRP A 65 -13.13 -7.52 -15.50
N LYS A 66 -12.54 -8.44 -16.29
CA LYS A 66 -11.97 -8.13 -17.61
C LYS A 66 -13.03 -7.94 -18.70
N LEU A 67 -14.32 -8.06 -18.38
CA LEU A 67 -15.43 -7.73 -19.28
C LEU A 67 -15.73 -6.22 -19.32
N GLY A 68 -15.15 -5.44 -18.39
CA GLY A 68 -15.27 -3.98 -18.38
C GLY A 68 -14.58 -3.30 -19.58
N LYS A 69 -14.75 -1.98 -19.70
CA LYS A 69 -14.06 -1.21 -20.74
C LYS A 69 -12.57 -1.04 -20.36
N PRO A 70 -11.60 -1.33 -21.24
CA PRO A 70 -10.19 -1.10 -20.95
C PRO A 70 -9.91 0.38 -20.65
N MET A 71 -9.16 0.66 -19.57
CA MET A 71 -8.81 2.02 -19.17
C MET A 71 -7.92 2.73 -20.20
N SER A 72 -7.08 1.98 -20.92
CA SER A 72 -6.24 2.48 -22.02
C SER A 72 -7.03 3.10 -23.19
N GLU A 73 -8.34 2.81 -23.30
CA GLU A 73 -9.25 3.37 -24.31
C GLU A 73 -10.12 4.52 -23.77
N ILE A 74 -9.89 4.94 -22.53
CA ILE A 74 -10.67 5.98 -21.85
C ILE A 74 -9.73 7.13 -21.54
N PRO A 75 -9.90 8.31 -22.16
CA PRO A 75 -9.20 9.51 -21.74
C PRO A 75 -9.51 9.80 -20.27
N HIS A 76 -8.48 9.91 -19.44
CA HIS A 76 -8.65 10.13 -18.02
C HIS A 76 -7.51 10.93 -17.40
N THR A 77 -7.77 11.45 -16.20
CA THR A 77 -6.76 12.04 -15.32
C THR A 77 -6.68 11.26 -14.01
N ILE A 78 -5.60 11.47 -13.26
CA ILE A 78 -5.46 10.97 -11.90
C ILE A 78 -5.65 12.14 -10.93
N SER A 79 -6.48 11.96 -9.90
CA SER A 79 -6.66 12.98 -8.88
C SER A 79 -5.36 13.24 -8.13
N SER A 80 -5.06 14.52 -7.86
CA SER A 80 -3.91 14.91 -7.04
C SER A 80 -3.95 14.35 -5.62
N ASN A 81 -5.13 13.95 -5.14
CA ASN A 81 -5.32 13.35 -3.82
C ASN A 81 -5.18 11.81 -3.81
N ALA A 82 -5.02 11.16 -4.96
CA ALA A 82 -4.94 9.70 -5.03
C ALA A 82 -3.80 9.15 -4.16
N LYS A 83 -2.64 9.80 -4.20
CA LYS A 83 -1.47 9.43 -3.39
C LYS A 83 -1.72 9.60 -1.89
N THR A 84 -2.33 10.71 -1.48
CA THR A 84 -2.72 10.94 -0.07
C THR A 84 -3.72 9.89 0.40
N HIS A 85 -4.69 9.51 -0.44
CA HIS A 85 -5.67 8.48 -0.11
C HIS A 85 -5.03 7.10 0.06
N LEU A 86 -4.00 6.79 -0.72
CA LEU A 86 -3.22 5.56 -0.61
C LEU A 86 -2.39 5.53 0.68
N ILE A 87 -1.68 6.63 1.01
CA ILE A 87 -0.69 6.64 2.11
C ILE A 87 -1.35 6.98 3.45
N ALA A 88 -1.85 8.20 3.58
CA ALA A 88 -2.33 8.77 4.84
C ALA A 88 -3.46 9.77 4.59
N GLU A 89 -4.70 9.30 4.65
CA GLU A 89 -5.88 10.15 4.52
C GLU A 89 -6.11 10.96 5.81
N ASN A 90 -6.31 12.26 5.65
CA ASN A 90 -6.44 13.20 6.75
C ASN A 90 -7.87 13.28 7.32
N LYS A 91 -8.79 12.45 6.81
CA LYS A 91 -10.16 12.38 7.32
C LYS A 91 -10.20 11.73 8.72
N PRO A 92 -11.12 12.17 9.60
CA PRO A 92 -11.38 11.47 10.85
C PRO A 92 -11.84 10.03 10.61
N ILE A 93 -11.65 9.15 11.60
CA ILE A 93 -12.17 7.80 11.54
C ILE A 93 -13.69 7.86 11.43
N SER A 94 -14.23 7.25 10.37
CA SER A 94 -15.67 7.19 10.15
C SER A 94 -16.29 6.16 11.07
N GLY A 95 -17.36 6.55 11.76
CA GLY A 95 -18.14 5.60 12.54
C GLY A 95 -18.79 4.48 11.71
N LYS A 96 -18.98 4.68 10.39
CA LYS A 96 -19.59 3.68 9.51
C LYS A 96 -18.53 2.93 8.70
N LYS A 97 -17.56 3.65 8.14
CA LYS A 97 -16.56 3.12 7.20
C LYS A 97 -15.21 2.79 7.85
N GLY A 98 -15.03 3.12 9.13
CA GLY A 98 -13.74 3.03 9.80
C GLY A 98 -12.71 4.00 9.22
N VAL A 99 -11.45 3.57 9.16
CA VAL A 99 -10.36 4.33 8.54
C VAL A 99 -10.56 4.32 7.02
N THR A 100 -10.82 5.47 6.43
CA THR A 100 -10.97 5.63 4.97
C THR A 100 -9.61 5.93 4.35
N GLY A 101 -9.29 5.35 3.19
CA GLY A 101 -7.94 5.43 2.63
C GLY A 101 -6.90 4.83 3.58
N THR A 102 -5.70 5.39 3.62
CA THR A 102 -4.62 5.04 4.56
C THR A 102 -4.28 3.55 4.48
N HIS A 103 -3.71 3.13 3.35
CA HIS A 103 -3.29 1.77 3.07
C HIS A 103 -1.80 1.52 3.37
N ASN A 104 -1.04 2.56 3.70
CA ASN A 104 0.24 2.39 4.39
C ASN A 104 -0.03 1.79 5.79
N GLU A 105 0.60 0.66 6.09
CA GLU A 105 0.39 -0.05 7.35
C GLU A 105 0.68 0.82 8.58
N PHE A 106 1.80 1.54 8.59
CA PHE A 106 2.20 2.34 9.75
C PHE A 106 1.20 3.47 9.99
N GLU A 107 0.77 4.14 8.93
CA GLU A 107 -0.22 5.21 9.03
C GLU A 107 -1.60 4.68 9.46
N PHE A 108 -1.97 3.46 9.06
CA PHE A 108 -3.19 2.82 9.51
C PHE A 108 -3.19 2.55 11.01
N TYR A 109 -2.10 1.95 11.53
CA TYR A 109 -1.94 1.71 12.96
C TYR A 109 -1.88 3.03 13.74
N ASN A 110 -1.09 4.01 13.28
CA ASN A 110 -1.04 5.35 13.88
C ASN A 110 -2.43 5.98 13.99
N LYS A 111 -3.27 5.83 12.96
CA LYS A 111 -4.65 6.32 12.97
C LYS A 111 -5.47 5.68 14.08
N LEU A 112 -5.38 4.37 14.25
CA LEU A 112 -6.10 3.66 15.31
C LEU A 112 -5.57 4.02 16.70
N GLU A 113 -4.25 4.11 16.87
CA GLU A 113 -3.61 4.52 18.12
C GLU A 113 -3.97 5.95 18.52
N SER A 114 -4.18 6.85 17.54
CA SER A 114 -4.63 8.23 17.80
C SER A 114 -5.98 8.33 18.51
N THR A 115 -6.75 7.24 18.58
CA THR A 115 -7.97 7.18 19.40
C THR A 115 -7.69 7.15 20.91
N GLY A 116 -6.44 6.93 21.32
CA GLY A 116 -6.02 6.80 22.72
C GLY A 116 -6.50 5.50 23.38
N LYS A 117 -6.93 4.52 22.59
CA LYS A 117 -7.45 3.23 23.06
C LYS A 117 -6.48 2.10 22.74
N ASN A 118 -6.57 1.02 23.51
CA ASN A 118 -5.71 -0.15 23.31
C ASN A 118 -5.98 -0.79 21.94
N ILE A 119 -4.93 -0.85 21.11
CA ILE A 119 -4.95 -1.42 19.76
C ILE A 119 -5.33 -2.91 19.75
N ASP A 120 -4.99 -3.68 20.79
CA ASP A 120 -5.31 -5.11 20.91
C ASP A 120 -6.83 -5.37 21.02
N LYS A 121 -7.61 -4.33 21.38
CA LYS A 121 -9.09 -4.41 21.37
C LYS A 121 -9.67 -4.10 19.98
N MET A 122 -8.86 -3.56 19.07
CA MET A 122 -9.25 -3.17 17.73
C MET A 122 -8.83 -4.19 16.68
N ILE A 123 -7.62 -4.71 16.79
CA ILE A 123 -7.04 -5.67 15.87
C ILE A 123 -6.59 -6.89 16.66
N SER A 124 -6.97 -8.07 16.17
CA SER A 124 -6.49 -9.34 16.70
C SER A 124 -5.67 -10.04 15.63
N THR A 125 -4.61 -10.75 16.03
CA THR A 125 -3.68 -11.37 15.07
C THR A 125 -4.34 -12.46 14.23
N GLU A 126 -5.35 -13.15 14.77
CA GLU A 126 -6.16 -14.14 14.04
C GLU A 126 -7.04 -13.53 12.93
N ASN A 127 -7.25 -12.21 12.95
CA ASN A 127 -8.06 -11.47 11.98
C ASN A 127 -7.21 -10.84 10.85
N ILE A 128 -5.93 -11.22 10.78
CA ILE A 128 -4.99 -10.77 9.77
C ILE A 128 -4.79 -11.88 8.74
N VAL A 129 -5.15 -11.59 7.49
CA VAL A 129 -4.92 -12.48 6.35
C VAL A 129 -3.79 -11.92 5.52
N TYR A 130 -2.67 -12.63 5.49
CA TYR A 130 -1.52 -12.27 4.66
C TYR A 130 -1.74 -12.72 3.22
N ASP A 131 -1.33 -11.86 2.27
CA ASP A 131 -1.25 -12.26 0.88
C ASP A 131 -0.18 -13.35 0.70
N LYS A 132 -0.46 -14.31 -0.19
CA LYS A 132 0.42 -15.47 -0.42
C LYS A 132 1.61 -15.14 -1.31
N ASP A 133 1.41 -14.23 -2.26
CA ASP A 133 2.38 -13.93 -3.32
C ASP A 133 3.12 -12.62 -3.02
N PHE A 134 2.52 -11.73 -2.23
CA PHE A 134 3.09 -10.42 -1.88
C PHE A 134 3.36 -10.28 -0.39
N GLN A 135 4.57 -10.64 0.04
CA GLN A 135 5.02 -10.44 1.42
C GLN A 135 4.87 -8.96 1.83
N GLY A 136 4.21 -8.73 2.97
CA GLY A 136 3.96 -7.37 3.46
C GLY A 136 2.64 -6.78 2.99
N LEU A 137 1.90 -7.45 2.10
CA LEU A 137 0.50 -7.14 1.81
C LEU A 137 -0.41 -8.00 2.71
N LYS A 138 -1.39 -7.38 3.36
CA LYS A 138 -2.33 -8.11 4.22
C LYS A 138 -3.68 -7.41 4.32
N THR A 139 -4.72 -8.19 4.54
CA THR A 139 -6.07 -7.73 4.83
C THR A 139 -6.35 -7.90 6.32
N ILE A 140 -6.89 -6.85 6.95
CA ILE A 140 -7.13 -6.77 8.38
C ILE A 140 -8.62 -6.54 8.62
N GLU A 141 -9.29 -7.49 9.28
CA GLU A 141 -10.58 -7.22 9.92
C GLU A 141 -10.33 -6.53 11.26
N TYR A 142 -11.04 -5.43 11.50
CA TYR A 142 -10.75 -4.57 12.65
C TYR A 142 -12.02 -3.95 13.22
N LYS A 143 -11.87 -3.44 14.44
CA LYS A 143 -12.87 -2.67 15.16
C LYS A 143 -12.38 -1.26 15.37
N ILE A 144 -13.32 -0.36 15.62
CA ILE A 144 -13.01 0.98 16.14
C ILE A 144 -13.81 1.23 17.42
N PRO A 145 -13.29 2.03 18.36
CA PRO A 145 -14.09 2.46 19.49
C PRO A 145 -15.26 3.34 19.03
N LYS A 146 -16.38 3.28 19.75
CA LYS A 146 -17.52 4.17 19.56
C LYS A 146 -17.12 5.58 20.00
N GLY A 147 -17.54 6.58 19.23
CA GLY A 147 -17.39 7.98 19.63
C GLY A 147 -18.29 8.31 20.83
N ASP A 148 -17.85 9.25 21.66
CA ASP A 148 -18.59 9.74 22.83
C ASP A 148 -19.64 10.84 22.49
N GLY A 149 -19.79 11.17 21.21
CA GLY A 149 -20.65 12.26 20.72
C GLY A 149 -19.99 13.64 20.73
N LYS A 150 -18.72 13.74 21.14
CA LYS A 150 -17.87 14.93 21.04
C LYS A 150 -16.70 14.60 20.12
N ASN A 151 -15.47 14.64 20.64
CA ASN A 151 -14.23 14.28 19.94
C ASN A 151 -13.49 13.13 20.66
N GLY A 152 -14.15 12.42 21.57
CA GLY A 152 -13.57 11.35 22.37
C GLY A 152 -14.07 9.96 21.96
N PHE A 153 -13.50 8.95 22.60
CA PHE A 153 -13.79 7.54 22.33
C PHE A 153 -14.14 6.78 23.62
N LEU A 154 -15.15 5.92 23.54
CA LEU A 154 -15.59 5.03 24.61
C LEU A 154 -14.84 3.70 24.57
N ASP A 155 -14.88 2.92 25.66
CA ASP A 155 -14.35 1.54 25.69
C ASP A 155 -15.38 0.50 25.17
N GLU A 156 -16.15 0.90 24.17
CA GLU A 156 -17.08 0.05 23.44
C GLU A 156 -16.66 0.01 21.97
N TYR A 157 -16.51 -1.18 21.40
CA TYR A 157 -15.93 -1.36 20.08
C TYR A 157 -16.99 -1.86 19.09
N LYS A 158 -16.90 -1.38 17.85
CA LYS A 158 -17.73 -1.85 16.74
C LYS A 158 -16.87 -2.40 15.62
N ILE A 159 -17.31 -3.49 15.04
CA ILE A 159 -16.67 -4.11 13.88
C ILE A 159 -16.91 -3.22 12.67
N ILE A 160 -15.85 -2.99 11.90
CA ILE A 160 -15.95 -2.40 10.56
C ILE A 160 -16.18 -3.54 9.58
N LYS A 161 -17.25 -3.42 8.79
CA LYS A 161 -17.68 -4.50 7.88
C LYS A 161 -16.71 -4.68 6.72
N GLU A 162 -16.16 -3.58 6.24
CA GLU A 162 -15.19 -3.57 5.16
C GLU A 162 -13.77 -3.71 5.76
N PRO A 163 -13.10 -4.87 5.58
CA PRO A 163 -11.73 -5.02 6.05
C PRO A 163 -10.79 -4.09 5.28
N LYS A 164 -9.60 -3.86 5.82
CA LYS A 164 -8.59 -3.02 5.19
C LYS A 164 -7.41 -3.83 4.69
N THR A 165 -7.10 -3.68 3.41
CA THR A 165 -5.82 -4.15 2.86
C THR A 165 -4.76 -3.08 3.04
N VAL A 166 -3.64 -3.42 3.68
CA VAL A 166 -2.49 -2.53 3.91
C VAL A 166 -1.21 -3.14 3.37
N TYR A 167 -0.26 -2.29 3.01
CA TYR A 167 1.10 -2.68 2.64
C TYR A 167 2.10 -2.25 3.72
N ASN A 168 3.13 -3.06 3.93
CA ASN A 168 4.22 -2.75 4.84
C ASN A 168 5.24 -1.82 4.17
N PRO A 169 5.42 -0.57 4.66
CA PRO A 169 6.30 0.41 4.01
C PRO A 169 7.79 0.09 4.10
N THR A 170 8.20 -0.88 4.93
CA THR A 170 9.60 -1.36 4.99
C THR A 170 9.93 -2.34 3.86
N ILE A 171 8.92 -2.93 3.24
CA ILE A 171 9.06 -3.84 2.08
C ILE A 171 8.75 -3.09 0.79
N TYR A 172 7.66 -2.30 0.78
CA TYR A 172 7.24 -1.51 -0.37
C TYR A 172 7.17 -0.04 0.00
N SER A 173 8.04 0.79 -0.57
CA SER A 173 7.95 2.23 -0.32
C SER A 173 6.62 2.82 -0.81
N ASP A 174 6.20 3.94 -0.23
CA ASP A 174 5.00 4.67 -0.65
C ASP A 174 5.02 5.04 -2.14
N GLU A 175 6.19 5.44 -2.65
CA GLU A 175 6.35 5.77 -4.06
C GLU A 175 6.14 4.53 -4.94
N GLN A 176 6.74 3.40 -4.57
CA GLN A 176 6.61 2.16 -5.32
C GLN A 176 5.15 1.68 -5.37
N MET A 177 4.45 1.70 -4.23
CA MET A 177 3.03 1.33 -4.17
C MET A 177 2.15 2.28 -4.99
N TYR A 178 2.47 3.57 -4.98
CA TYR A 178 1.77 4.55 -5.80
C TYR A 178 1.98 4.30 -7.30
N GLN A 179 3.22 4.05 -7.74
CA GLN A 179 3.54 3.78 -9.14
C GLN A 179 2.88 2.48 -9.65
N TRP A 180 2.91 1.41 -8.85
CA TRP A 180 2.18 0.18 -9.22
C TRP A 180 0.67 0.39 -9.28
N GLY A 181 0.12 1.21 -8.39
CA GLY A 181 -1.29 1.58 -8.47
C GLY A 181 -1.61 2.36 -9.74
N LEU A 182 -0.78 3.32 -10.16
CA LEU A 182 -0.94 4.03 -11.43
C LEU A 182 -0.90 3.08 -12.64
N GLU A 183 0.08 2.18 -12.65
CA GLU A 183 0.21 1.16 -13.70
C GLU A 183 -1.03 0.26 -13.76
N ALA A 184 -1.53 -0.19 -12.60
CA ALA A 184 -2.74 -0.99 -12.53
C ALA A 184 -3.98 -0.22 -13.03
N MET A 185 -4.07 1.09 -12.80
CA MET A 185 -5.17 1.91 -13.31
C MET A 185 -5.12 2.09 -14.83
N GLU A 186 -3.93 2.18 -15.41
CA GLU A 186 -3.74 2.23 -16.87
C GLU A 186 -4.11 0.89 -17.53
N ASN A 187 -3.65 -0.23 -16.93
CA ASN A 187 -3.88 -1.59 -17.42
C ASN A 187 -5.27 -2.16 -17.07
N GLY A 188 -6.05 -1.42 -16.29
CA GLY A 188 -7.29 -1.89 -15.67
C GLY A 188 -8.50 -1.92 -16.59
N TYR A 189 -9.58 -2.48 -16.08
CA TYR A 189 -10.87 -2.55 -16.76
C TYR A 189 -11.92 -1.85 -15.89
N LEU A 190 -12.64 -0.91 -16.49
CA LEU A 190 -13.72 -0.15 -15.86
C LEU A 190 -15.04 -0.89 -15.99
N ASP A 191 -15.65 -1.24 -14.86
CA ASP A 191 -17.03 -1.70 -14.76
C ASP A 191 -17.84 -0.74 -13.89
N GLY A 192 -18.79 -0.04 -14.54
CA GLY A 192 -19.53 1.07 -13.95
C GLY A 192 -18.61 2.19 -13.50
N TYR A 193 -18.22 2.14 -12.23
CA TYR A 193 -17.35 3.14 -11.60
C TYR A 193 -16.09 2.57 -10.97
N LEU A 194 -15.98 1.24 -10.92
CA LEU A 194 -14.86 0.52 -10.34
C LEU A 194 -13.87 0.13 -11.42
N ILE A 195 -12.60 0.30 -11.13
CA ILE A 195 -11.51 -0.18 -11.97
C ILE A 195 -10.89 -1.37 -11.24
N CYS A 196 -10.82 -2.51 -11.89
CA CYS A 196 -10.00 -3.63 -11.45
C CYS A 196 -8.75 -3.67 -12.31
N GLY A 197 -7.58 -3.54 -11.70
CA GLY A 197 -6.31 -3.38 -12.38
C GLY A 197 -5.19 -4.17 -11.74
N GLU A 198 -4.26 -4.63 -12.57
CA GLU A 198 -3.09 -5.40 -12.12
C GLU A 198 -1.83 -4.71 -12.63
N ALA A 199 -0.86 -4.48 -11.74
CA ALA A 199 0.46 -3.99 -12.09
C ALA A 199 1.30 -5.10 -12.73
N SER A 200 2.39 -4.77 -13.42
CA SER A 200 3.26 -5.78 -14.09
C SER A 200 3.86 -6.82 -13.15
N ASN A 201 3.96 -6.51 -11.85
CA ASN A 201 4.40 -7.46 -10.84
C ASN A 201 3.29 -8.43 -10.37
N GLY A 202 2.07 -8.31 -10.89
CA GLY A 202 0.90 -9.11 -10.52
C GLY A 202 0.09 -8.57 -9.34
N MET A 203 0.51 -7.45 -8.72
CA MET A 203 -0.21 -6.88 -7.59
C MET A 203 -1.52 -6.25 -8.05
N LYS A 204 -2.60 -6.58 -7.37
CA LYS A 204 -3.96 -6.15 -7.73
C LYS A 204 -4.32 -4.85 -7.02
N PHE A 205 -4.97 -3.95 -7.75
CA PHE A 205 -5.50 -2.70 -7.24
C PHE A 205 -6.95 -2.53 -7.67
N MET A 206 -7.76 -2.00 -6.76
CA MET A 206 -9.09 -1.49 -7.07
C MET A 206 -9.04 0.03 -7.09
N GLY A 207 -9.60 0.63 -8.14
CA GLY A 207 -9.71 2.07 -8.32
C GLY A 207 -11.15 2.54 -8.49
N TYR A 208 -11.32 3.87 -8.40
CA TYR A 208 -12.63 4.51 -8.48
C TYR A 208 -12.62 5.63 -9.52
N PHE A 209 -13.42 5.46 -10.56
CA PHE A 209 -13.55 6.38 -11.67
C PHE A 209 -14.80 7.25 -11.53
N ARG A 210 -14.68 8.57 -11.70
CA ARG A 210 -15.80 9.53 -11.74
C ARG A 210 -15.48 10.66 -12.71
N ASN A 211 -16.40 10.96 -13.63
CA ASN A 211 -16.34 12.14 -14.49
C ASN A 211 -15.01 12.33 -15.25
N GLY A 212 -14.41 11.24 -15.75
CA GLY A 212 -13.12 11.32 -16.47
C GLY A 212 -11.89 11.27 -15.56
N GLU A 213 -12.06 11.10 -14.25
CA GLU A 213 -10.95 11.08 -13.28
C GLU A 213 -10.92 9.78 -12.49
N VAL A 214 -9.73 9.19 -12.34
CA VAL A 214 -9.43 8.19 -11.31
C VAL A 214 -9.22 8.94 -10.00
N THR A 215 -10.23 8.86 -9.13
CA THR A 215 -10.28 9.64 -7.89
C THR A 215 -9.35 9.10 -6.80
N ASN A 216 -9.20 7.77 -6.73
CA ASN A 216 -8.30 7.07 -5.82
C ASN A 216 -8.20 5.59 -6.23
N PHE A 217 -7.20 4.91 -5.69
CA PHE A 217 -6.98 3.48 -5.83
C PHE A 217 -6.25 2.93 -4.60
N HIS A 218 -6.37 1.62 -4.38
CA HIS A 218 -5.71 0.93 -3.28
C HIS A 218 -5.45 -0.54 -3.61
N PRO A 219 -4.46 -1.18 -2.96
CA PRO A 219 -4.21 -2.59 -3.20
C PRO A 219 -5.35 -3.46 -2.67
N VAL A 220 -5.52 -4.63 -3.28
CA VAL A 220 -6.43 -5.69 -2.88
C VAL A 220 -5.74 -7.05 -3.04
N THR A 221 -6.17 -8.06 -2.29
CA THR A 221 -5.62 -9.43 -2.39
C THR A 221 -6.34 -10.25 -3.47
N SER A 222 -7.62 -9.97 -3.73
CA SER A 222 -8.39 -10.51 -4.85
C SER A 222 -9.44 -9.51 -5.36
N PHE A 223 -10.09 -9.85 -6.49
CA PHE A 223 -11.20 -9.09 -7.08
C PHE A 223 -12.56 -9.77 -6.85
N ASP A 224 -12.59 -10.75 -5.94
CA ASP A 224 -13.72 -11.66 -5.73
C ASP A 224 -14.89 -10.96 -5.02
#